data_AF-A0A852YM75-F1
#
_entry.id   AF-A0A852YM75-F1
#
_cell.length_a   1.000
_cell.length_b   1.000
_cell.length_c   1.000
_cell.angle_alpha   90.00
_cell.angle_beta   90.00
_cell.angle_gamma   90.00
#
_symmetry.space_group_name_H-M   'P 1'
#
loop_
_entity.id
_entity.type
_entity.pdbx_description
1 polymer ?
#
loop_
_entity_poly.entity_id
_entity_poly.type
_entity_poly.pdbx_seq_one_letter_code
_entity_poly.pdbx_strand_id
1 'polypeptide(L)' 'MTDTVNPTVPDATTDKPLVVSEREAIAAARARVAVDKLRGITTLPWIVELANRPKA' A
#
# COMPACT_ATOMS: atom_id res chain seq x y z
N MET A 1 -43.42 -18.22 -12.94
CA MET A 1 -42.36 -18.26 -11.91
C MET A 1 -41.05 -18.29 -12.68
N THR A 2 -40.36 -17.15 -12.76
CA THR A 2 -39.15 -17.03 -13.56
C THR A 2 -37.96 -17.07 -12.60
N ASP A 3 -37.24 -18.18 -12.61
CA ASP A 3 -36.01 -18.38 -11.84
C ASP A 3 -34.89 -17.56 -12.48
N THR A 4 -34.67 -16.36 -11.95
CA THR A 4 -33.54 -15.51 -12.34
C THR A 4 -32.28 -16.07 -11.70
N VAL A 5 -31.51 -16.84 -12.45
CA VAL A 5 -30.14 -17.23 -12.10
C VAL A 5 -29.27 -15.98 -11.98
N ASN A 6 -28.99 -15.58 -10.73
CA ASN A 6 -28.03 -14.54 -10.41
C ASN A 6 -26.62 -15.08 -10.70
N PRO A 7 -25.80 -14.46 -11.59
CA PRO A 7 -24.44 -14.91 -11.77
C PRO A 7 -23.66 -14.64 -10.48
N THR A 8 -23.24 -15.71 -9.79
CA THR A 8 -22.27 -15.64 -8.70
C THR A 8 -20.97 -15.09 -9.27
N VAL A 9 -20.82 -13.76 -9.24
CA VAL A 9 -19.53 -13.10 -9.40
C VAL A 9 -18.68 -13.57 -8.22
N PRO A 10 -17.49 -14.16 -8.40
CA PRO A 10 -16.62 -14.42 -7.28
C PRO A 10 -16.30 -13.07 -6.65
N ASP A 11 -16.76 -12.89 -5.42
CA ASP A 11 -16.51 -11.75 -4.58
C ASP A 11 -14.98 -11.58 -4.47
N ALA A 12 -14.42 -10.69 -5.28
CA ALA A 12 -13.01 -10.30 -5.22
C ALA A 12 -12.73 -9.38 -4.03
N THR A 13 -13.59 -9.40 -3.02
CA THR A 13 -13.53 -8.57 -1.82
C THR A 13 -12.97 -9.38 -0.65
N THR A 14 -11.87 -10.10 -0.89
CA THR A 14 -10.94 -10.35 0.22
C THR A 14 -10.14 -9.06 0.46
N ASP A 15 -10.85 -8.02 0.92
CA ASP A 15 -10.27 -6.87 1.61
C ASP A 15 -9.82 -7.37 2.99
N LYS A 16 -8.86 -8.29 3.00
CA LYS A 16 -8.05 -8.46 4.20
C LYS A 16 -7.10 -7.29 4.16
N PRO A 17 -7.16 -6.32 5.09
CA PRO A 17 -6.12 -5.32 5.17
C PRO A 17 -4.82 -6.08 5.28
N LEU A 18 -3.92 -5.93 4.29
CA LEU A 18 -2.56 -6.39 4.42
C LEU A 18 -2.04 -5.68 5.66
N VAL A 19 -1.91 -6.41 6.77
CA VAL A 19 -1.31 -5.91 8.00
C VAL A 19 0.18 -5.79 7.71
N VAL A 20 0.56 -4.68 7.08
CA VAL A 20 1.95 -4.32 6.86
C VAL A 20 2.50 -3.91 8.21
N SER A 21 3.55 -4.58 8.67
CA SER A 21 4.20 -4.17 9.92
C SER A 21 4.76 -2.75 9.77
N GLU A 22 4.85 -2.00 10.88
CA GLU A 22 5.43 -0.64 10.84
C GLU A 22 6.84 -0.67 10.23
N ARG A 23 7.61 -1.73 10.51
CA ARG A 23 8.93 -1.95 9.94
C ARG A 23 8.92 -2.08 8.42
N GLU A 24 7.97 -2.82 7.85
CA GLU A 24 7.81 -2.95 6.41
C GLU A 24 7.37 -1.63 5.77
N ALA A 25 6.46 -0.89 6.43
CA ALA A 25 6.04 0.43 5.97
C ALA A 25 7.19 1.44 5.92
N ILE A 26 8.04 1.47 6.96
CA ILE A 26 9.25 2.32 6.99
C ILE A 26 10.24 1.90 5.90
N ALA A 27 10.44 0.59 5.68
CA ALA A 27 11.33 0.09 4.63
C ALA A 27 10.84 0.50 3.23
N ALA A 28 9.54 0.35 2.96
CA ALA A 28 8.92 0.78 1.71
C ALA A 28 9.02 2.29 1.49
N ALA A 29 8.82 3.09 2.54
CA ALA A 29 8.97 4.55 2.48
C ALA A 29 10.41 4.95 2.11
N ARG A 30 11.42 4.33 2.72
CA ARG A 30 12.84 4.57 2.40
C ARG A 30 13.18 4.19 0.96
N ALA A 31 12.68 3.05 0.50
CA ALA A 31 12.85 2.62 -0.89
C ALA A 31 12.24 3.64 -1.86
N ARG A 32 11.05 4.16 -1.54
CA ARG A 32 10.38 5.17 -2.36
C ARG A 32 11.17 6.48 -2.45
N VAL A 33 11.63 7.00 -1.32
CA VAL A 33 12.48 8.21 -1.27
C VAL A 33 13.73 8.04 -2.14
N ALA A 34 14.38 6.87 -2.07
CA ALA A 34 15.57 6.60 -2.88
C ALA A 34 15.27 6.60 -4.38
N VAL A 35 14.16 5.98 -4.80
CA VAL A 35 13.74 5.95 -6.20
C VAL A 35 13.36 7.35 -6.71
N ASP A 36 12.60 8.11 -5.93
CA ASP A 36 12.19 9.46 -6.30
C ASP A 36 13.42 10.37 -6.44
N LYS A 37 14.41 10.25 -5.55
CA LYS A 37 15.69 10.96 -5.65
C LYS A 37 16.46 10.61 -6.93
N LEU A 38 16.51 9.34 -7.32
CA LEU A 38 17.15 8.90 -8.57
C LEU A 38 16.42 9.42 -9.81
N ARG A 39 15.10 9.60 -9.72
CA ARG A 39 14.25 10.12 -10.81
C ARG A 39 14.18 11.65 -10.84
N GLY A 40 14.75 12.35 -9.86
CA GLY A 40 14.61 13.80 -9.72
C GLY A 40 13.18 14.26 -9.40
N ILE A 41 12.38 13.39 -8.79
CA ILE A 41 10.98 13.68 -8.41
C ILE A 41 10.94 14.05 -6.93
N THR A 42 10.09 15.02 -6.58
CA THR A 42 9.81 15.35 -5.18
C THR A 42 8.98 14.26 -4.52
N THR A 43 9.49 13.66 -3.46
CA THR A 43 8.73 12.73 -2.61
C THR A 43 7.70 13.49 -1.76
N LEU A 44 6.52 12.90 -1.57
CA LEU A 44 5.48 13.49 -0.72
C LEU A 44 5.95 13.60 0.75
N PRO A 45 5.62 14.70 1.48
CA PRO A 45 6.12 14.94 2.83
C PRO A 45 5.85 13.81 3.83
N TRP A 46 4.65 13.22 3.80
CA TRP A 46 4.27 12.13 4.72
C TRP A 46 5.10 10.86 4.52
N ILE A 47 5.57 10.59 3.29
CA ILE A 47 6.46 9.45 2.99
C ILE A 47 7.85 9.72 3.58
N VAL A 48 8.32 10.96 3.49
CA VAL A 48 9.61 11.38 4.08
C VAL A 48 9.57 11.27 5.60
N GLU A 49 8.49 11.75 6.23
CA GLU A 49 8.28 11.60 7.67
C GLU A 49 8.25 10.13 8.09
N LEU A 50 7.55 9.28 7.34
CA LEU A 50 7.51 7.85 7.60
C LEU A 50 8.88 7.19 7.46
N ALA A 51 9.65 7.56 6.44
CA ALA A 51 11.00 7.03 6.20
C ALA A 51 12.00 7.41 7.31
N ASN A 52 11.81 8.58 7.94
CA ASN A 52 12.63 9.11 9.02
C ASN A 52 12.29 8.55 10.41
N ARG A 53 11.22 7.76 10.55
CA ARG A 53 10.90 7.13 11.83
C ARG A 53 12.04 6.20 12.28
N PRO A 54 12.36 6.17 13.58
CA PRO A 54 13.32 5.23 14.12
C PRO A 54 12.81 3.81 13.86
N LYS A 55 13.74 2.90 13.58
CA LYS A 55 13.43 1.48 13.47
C LYS A 55 13.02 1.00 14.87
N ALA A 56 11.76 0.57 15.02
CA ALA A 56 11.28 -0.13 16.21
C ALA A 56 12.09 -1.42 16.47
#